data_AF-A0A2U1QVU1-F1
#
_entry.id   AF-A0A2U1QVU1-F1
#
_cell.length_a   1.000
_cell.length_b   1.000
_cell.length_c   1.000
_cell.angle_alpha   90.00
_cell.angle_beta   90.00
_cell.angle_gamma   90.00
#
_symmetry.space_group_name_H-M   'P 1'
#
loop_
_entity.id
_entity.type
_entity.pdbx_description
1 polymer ?
#
loop_
_entity_poly.entity_id
_entity_poly.type
_entity_poly.pdbx_seq_one_letter_code
_entity_poly.pdbx_strand_id
1 'polypeptide(L)'
;MTTRQIYFITSIFLTALLQPTVVKSQNLESIVYPISSHLKNLEKENHLSGVVLIAKNGKSIYREAFGFANLPDSIKNKPDTKFNLASINKMFTAMVIMQLVESGKISLQDKVGKYLLDYPNKTVADSVTIHQLLTHTSGMNSFWEEYDKLAKEKFKTVSDYLPLFVNKKLAFTPGSDFLYSNSGYMVLGLIIEKVSGQNYFDFVKEYIYKPAKMINTDAYELDNAIPNLATGYTMSLEEPGQWKNNIFSNLAKGTPAGGGYSTVDDLLSFANALQNNHLLSKENTALCTSGKVKYREGMYGYGFEENTINGHRIIGHTGGHDGIAGELMMYPDLGYTVVILTNGEVENYWEVSNLIKKQLVGSTPSIDIFFYTKAIIKTVCNKGYEAGIKEIEQNSKKYLLRENLIERYGCKLLFEKKTNQAIDLFKLNNHFFPNSTYGYYYISEAYRFSGQKKQAIEYLKLYIEKEPEDNDAKLKYKLLMK
;
A
#
# COMPACT_ATOMS: atom_id res chain seq x y z
N MET A 1 32.69 86.44 -40.56
CA MET A 1 31.22 86.35 -40.45
C MET A 1 30.85 84.90 -40.78
N THR A 2 30.59 84.11 -39.75
CA THR A 2 30.60 82.64 -39.77
C THR A 2 29.24 82.13 -39.32
N THR A 3 28.55 81.42 -40.19
CA THR A 3 27.22 80.82 -39.93
C THR A 3 27.39 79.29 -39.91
N ARG A 4 27.10 78.65 -38.77
CA ARG A 4 27.14 77.19 -38.60
C ARG A 4 25.72 76.68 -38.36
N GLN A 5 25.24 75.81 -39.24
CA GLN A 5 23.98 75.08 -39.09
C GLN A 5 24.13 73.96 -38.05
N ILE A 6 23.10 73.80 -37.21
CA ILE A 6 22.97 72.74 -36.21
C ILE A 6 21.87 71.80 -36.68
N TYR A 7 22.18 70.51 -36.80
CA TYR A 7 21.19 69.45 -37.02
C TYR A 7 20.90 68.74 -35.69
N PHE A 8 19.62 68.67 -35.32
CA PHE A 8 19.11 67.83 -34.22
C PHE A 8 18.83 66.42 -34.75
N ILE A 9 19.46 65.41 -34.16
CA ILE A 9 19.11 64.00 -34.35
C ILE A 9 18.29 63.57 -33.14
N THR A 10 16.99 63.32 -33.34
CA THR A 10 16.10 62.69 -32.36
C THR A 10 16.32 61.18 -32.36
N SER A 11 16.92 60.65 -31.29
CA SER A 11 16.95 59.20 -31.02
C SER A 11 15.66 58.76 -30.32
N ILE A 12 14.89 57.90 -30.98
CA ILE A 12 13.72 57.21 -30.41
C ILE A 12 14.24 56.06 -29.55
N PHE A 13 14.06 56.12 -28.23
CA PHE A 13 14.26 54.98 -27.33
C PHE A 13 13.01 54.08 -27.38
N LEU A 14 13.15 52.91 -28.01
CA LEU A 14 12.15 51.85 -27.98
C LEU A 14 12.33 51.04 -26.69
N THR A 15 11.58 51.35 -25.64
CA THR A 15 11.52 50.52 -24.43
C THR A 15 10.70 49.26 -24.73
N ALA A 16 11.38 48.14 -24.97
CA ALA A 16 10.74 46.83 -25.04
C ALA A 16 10.28 46.41 -23.63
N LEU A 17 8.97 46.48 -23.39
CA LEU A 17 8.32 45.87 -22.24
C LEU A 17 8.41 44.34 -22.39
N LEU A 18 9.39 43.73 -21.73
CA LEU A 18 9.42 42.28 -21.51
C LEU A 18 8.27 41.92 -20.57
N GLN A 19 7.16 41.43 -21.13
CA GLN A 19 6.16 40.73 -20.33
C GLN A 19 6.78 39.42 -19.82
N PRO A 20 6.67 39.09 -18.52
CA PRO A 20 7.12 37.80 -18.04
C PRO A 20 6.25 36.73 -18.69
N THR A 21 6.85 35.89 -19.54
CA THR A 21 6.22 34.67 -20.01
C THR A 21 6.02 33.77 -18.79
N VAL A 22 4.79 33.76 -18.27
CA VAL A 22 4.35 32.76 -17.31
C VAL A 22 4.37 31.43 -18.07
N VAL A 23 5.47 30.70 -17.95
CA VAL A 23 5.51 29.27 -18.27
C VAL A 23 4.66 28.59 -17.20
N LYS A 24 3.33 28.64 -17.36
CA LYS A 24 2.41 27.73 -16.68
C LYS A 24 2.89 26.33 -17.04
N SER A 25 3.38 25.59 -16.04
CA SER A 25 3.98 24.30 -16.31
C SER A 25 2.90 23.37 -16.88
N GLN A 26 3.12 22.92 -18.11
CA GLN A 26 2.21 22.06 -18.87
C GLN A 26 1.84 20.76 -18.09
N ASN A 27 2.68 20.36 -17.12
CA ASN A 27 2.47 19.23 -16.23
C ASN A 27 1.50 19.51 -15.06
N LEU A 28 1.48 20.73 -14.49
CA LEU A 28 0.58 21.05 -13.37
C LEU A 28 -0.89 21.05 -13.82
N GLU A 29 -1.21 21.67 -14.95
CA GLU A 29 -2.60 21.77 -15.40
C GLU A 29 -3.13 20.45 -16.01
N SER A 30 -2.30 19.69 -16.73
CA SER A 30 -2.78 18.47 -17.41
C SER A 30 -2.79 17.21 -16.54
N ILE A 31 -1.87 17.08 -15.58
CA ILE A 31 -1.75 15.89 -14.73
C ILE A 31 -2.33 16.15 -13.34
N VAL A 32 -1.93 17.24 -12.68
CA VAL A 32 -2.25 17.44 -11.26
C VAL A 32 -3.70 17.87 -11.05
N TYR A 33 -4.26 18.72 -11.92
CA TYR A 33 -5.63 19.24 -11.73
C TYR A 33 -6.72 18.15 -11.73
N PRO A 34 -6.78 17.21 -12.71
CA PRO A 34 -7.76 16.12 -12.68
C PRO A 34 -7.63 15.25 -11.43
N ILE A 35 -6.40 14.98 -10.99
CA ILE A 35 -6.12 14.21 -9.78
C ILE A 35 -6.63 14.96 -8.56
N SER A 36 -6.21 16.21 -8.33
CA SER A 36 -6.60 17.00 -7.15
C SER A 36 -8.13 17.17 -7.07
N SER A 37 -8.80 17.44 -8.19
CA SER A 37 -10.27 17.55 -8.21
C SER A 37 -10.94 16.24 -7.82
N HIS A 38 -10.43 15.09 -8.28
CA HIS A 38 -10.98 13.78 -7.95
C HIS A 38 -10.76 13.44 -6.47
N LEU A 39 -9.56 13.72 -5.94
CA LEU A 39 -9.24 13.44 -4.53
C LEU A 39 -10.10 14.25 -3.55
N LYS A 40 -10.42 15.50 -3.88
CA LYS A 40 -11.36 16.32 -3.10
C LYS A 40 -12.77 15.75 -3.07
N ASN A 41 -13.18 15.05 -4.13
CA ASN A 41 -14.46 14.34 -4.14
C ASN A 41 -14.35 13.05 -3.30
N LEU A 42 -13.24 12.31 -3.38
CA LEU A 42 -13.02 11.13 -2.55
C LEU A 42 -12.97 11.45 -1.05
N GLU A 43 -12.40 12.59 -0.65
CA GLU A 43 -12.44 13.05 0.73
C GLU A 43 -13.89 13.23 1.22
N LYS A 44 -14.73 13.89 0.41
CA LYS A 44 -16.13 14.18 0.74
C LYS A 44 -17.05 12.97 0.70
N GLU A 45 -16.92 12.14 -0.33
CA GLU A 45 -17.85 11.03 -0.62
C GLU A 45 -17.38 9.71 -0.01
N ASN A 46 -16.06 9.54 0.17
CA ASN A 46 -15.48 8.26 0.52
C ASN A 46 -14.51 8.26 1.70
N HIS A 47 -14.44 9.34 2.49
CA HIS A 47 -13.60 9.41 3.68
C HIS A 47 -12.11 9.18 3.38
N LEU A 48 -11.61 9.62 2.21
CA LEU A 48 -10.18 9.61 1.94
C LEU A 48 -9.45 10.37 3.06
N SER A 49 -8.50 9.68 3.70
CA SER A 49 -7.68 10.22 4.78
C SER A 49 -6.23 9.80 4.58
N GLY A 50 -5.35 10.78 4.37
CA GLY A 50 -3.95 10.54 4.04
C GLY A 50 -3.25 11.71 3.39
N VAL A 51 -2.09 11.45 2.79
CA VAL A 51 -1.31 12.42 2.02
C VAL A 51 -0.91 11.80 0.69
N VAL A 52 -1.06 12.59 -0.38
CA VAL A 52 -0.64 12.21 -1.73
C VAL A 52 0.41 13.20 -2.22
N LEU A 53 1.54 12.67 -2.69
CA LEU A 53 2.62 13.42 -3.30
C LEU A 53 2.91 12.89 -4.70
N ILE A 54 3.05 13.80 -5.66
CA ILE A 54 3.57 13.52 -7.00
C ILE A 54 4.77 14.43 -7.20
N ALA A 55 5.90 13.84 -7.56
CA ALA A 55 7.14 14.53 -7.88
C ALA A 55 7.56 14.28 -9.33
N LYS A 56 8.19 15.28 -9.93
CA LYS A 56 8.81 15.21 -11.25
C LYS A 56 10.27 15.61 -11.12
N ASN A 57 11.17 14.78 -11.64
CA ASN A 57 12.61 14.98 -11.62
C ASN A 57 13.12 15.31 -10.20
N GLY A 58 12.64 14.52 -9.24
CA GLY A 58 12.98 14.60 -7.81
C GLY A 58 12.40 15.78 -7.03
N LYS A 59 11.55 16.61 -7.64
CA LYS A 59 10.88 17.76 -6.98
C LYS A 59 9.38 17.55 -6.91
N SER A 60 8.78 17.79 -5.75
CA SER A 60 7.32 17.74 -5.59
C SER A 60 6.64 18.77 -6.50
N ILE A 61 5.65 18.31 -7.27
CA ILE A 61 4.75 19.15 -8.08
C ILE A 61 3.30 19.11 -7.56
N TYR A 62 3.00 18.16 -6.68
CA TYR A 62 1.75 18.05 -5.96
C TYR A 62 2.01 17.40 -4.60
N ARG A 63 1.40 17.94 -3.55
CA ARG A 63 1.53 17.48 -2.16
C ARG A 63 0.33 18.01 -1.38
N GLU A 64 -0.66 17.15 -1.16
CA GLU A 64 -1.92 17.54 -0.51
C GLU A 64 -2.32 16.49 0.53
N ALA A 65 -2.87 16.98 1.65
CA ALA A 65 -3.34 16.16 2.76
C ALA A 65 -4.86 16.18 2.81
N PHE A 66 -5.46 15.05 3.18
CA PHE A 66 -6.91 14.81 3.20
C PHE A 66 -7.31 14.18 4.52
N GLY A 67 -8.52 14.48 5.00
CA GLY A 67 -9.10 13.84 6.17
C GLY A 67 -8.34 14.11 7.48
N PHE A 68 -8.31 13.12 8.36
CA PHE A 68 -7.90 13.28 9.76
C PHE A 68 -6.77 12.32 10.12
N ALA A 69 -5.72 12.84 10.74
CA ALA A 69 -4.66 12.05 11.38
C ALA A 69 -5.20 11.31 12.62
N ASN A 70 -6.13 11.93 13.33
CA ASN A 70 -6.89 11.33 14.44
C ASN A 70 -8.36 11.72 14.26
N LEU A 71 -9.21 10.71 14.11
CA LEU A 71 -10.61 10.88 13.78
C LEU A 71 -11.47 11.35 14.97
N PRO A 72 -11.41 10.73 16.17
CA PRO A 72 -12.17 11.20 17.34
C PRO A 72 -11.90 12.66 17.72
N ASP A 73 -10.63 13.09 17.67
CA ASP A 73 -10.21 14.43 18.05
C ASP A 73 -10.27 15.44 16.89
N SER A 74 -10.71 15.00 15.71
CA SER A 74 -10.79 15.83 14.50
C SER A 74 -9.46 16.52 14.14
N ILE A 75 -8.32 15.88 14.43
CA ILE A 75 -7.00 16.41 14.09
C ILE A 75 -6.77 16.14 12.60
N LYS A 76 -6.70 17.19 11.79
CA LYS A 76 -6.48 17.07 10.35
C LYS A 76 -5.10 16.49 10.02
N ASN A 77 -5.05 15.70 8.96
CA ASN A 77 -3.78 15.36 8.34
C ASN A 77 -3.09 16.64 7.84
N LYS A 78 -1.78 16.65 7.97
CA LYS A 78 -0.88 17.65 7.39
C LYS A 78 0.01 16.94 6.37
N PRO A 79 0.57 17.64 5.39
CA PRO A 79 1.37 16.93 4.40
C PRO A 79 2.72 16.42 4.94
N ASP A 80 3.09 16.78 6.18
CA ASP A 80 4.22 16.22 6.95
C ASP A 80 3.79 15.16 8.00
N THR A 81 2.52 14.75 8.01
CA THR A 81 2.02 13.70 8.92
C THR A 81 2.74 12.38 8.66
N LYS A 82 3.08 11.68 9.75
CA LYS A 82 3.75 10.38 9.73
C LYS A 82 2.72 9.28 9.65
N PHE A 83 2.85 8.39 8.68
CA PHE A 83 1.95 7.26 8.45
C PHE A 83 2.70 5.95 8.61
N ASN A 84 1.98 4.93 9.06
CA ASN A 84 2.49 3.57 9.08
C ASN A 84 2.73 3.10 7.63
N LEU A 85 3.91 2.57 7.38
CA LEU A 85 4.38 2.18 6.05
C LEU A 85 3.98 0.76 5.66
N ALA A 86 3.51 -0.05 6.61
CA ALA A 86 3.31 -1.48 6.42
C ALA A 86 4.53 -2.08 5.66
N SER A 87 4.31 -2.78 4.55
CA SER A 87 5.37 -3.44 3.79
C SER A 87 6.34 -2.53 3.02
N ILE A 88 6.12 -1.21 2.94
CA ILE A 88 7.06 -0.29 2.24
C ILE A 88 8.46 -0.34 2.89
N ASN A 89 8.56 -0.61 4.21
CA ASN A 89 9.86 -0.77 4.89
C ASN A 89 10.73 -1.90 4.33
N LYS A 90 10.17 -2.89 3.63
CA LYS A 90 10.96 -3.99 3.04
C LYS A 90 12.02 -3.49 2.08
N MET A 91 11.77 -2.37 1.40
CA MET A 91 12.79 -1.70 0.58
C MET A 91 14.01 -1.31 1.41
N PHE A 92 13.84 -0.81 2.63
CA PHE A 92 14.96 -0.42 3.49
C PHE A 92 15.77 -1.65 3.95
N THR A 93 15.10 -2.71 4.38
CA THR A 93 15.74 -3.98 4.75
C THR A 93 16.54 -4.55 3.58
N ALA A 94 15.94 -4.58 2.40
CA ALA A 94 16.60 -5.11 1.20
C ALA A 94 17.79 -4.26 0.77
N MET A 95 17.68 -2.93 0.85
CA MET A 95 18.79 -2.02 0.56
C MET A 95 19.97 -2.23 1.50
N VAL A 96 19.73 -2.39 2.81
CA VAL A 96 20.77 -2.71 3.79
C VAL A 96 21.44 -4.06 3.50
N ILE A 97 20.65 -5.10 3.18
CA ILE A 97 21.20 -6.39 2.75
C ILE A 97 22.09 -6.22 1.52
N MET A 98 21.65 -5.44 0.53
CA MET A 98 22.45 -5.18 -0.66
C MET A 98 23.71 -4.35 -0.38
N GLN A 99 23.73 -3.47 0.61
CA GLN A 99 24.95 -2.78 1.05
C GLN A 99 25.96 -3.76 1.69
N LEU A 100 25.46 -4.75 2.44
CA LEU A 100 26.29 -5.84 2.97
C LEU A 100 26.81 -6.75 1.85
N VAL A 101 26.03 -6.97 0.78
CA VAL A 101 26.47 -7.68 -0.43
C VAL A 101 27.56 -6.89 -1.17
N GLU A 102 27.33 -5.59 -1.41
CA GLU A 102 28.27 -4.71 -2.10
C GLU A 102 29.61 -4.59 -1.37
N SER A 103 29.59 -4.58 -0.03
CA SER A 103 30.80 -4.60 0.79
C SER A 103 31.44 -5.98 0.98
N GLY A 104 30.92 -7.02 0.32
CA GLY A 104 31.45 -8.38 0.37
C GLY A 104 31.26 -9.10 1.72
N LYS A 105 30.45 -8.56 2.62
CA LYS A 105 30.20 -9.16 3.95
C LYS A 105 29.23 -10.34 3.87
N ILE A 106 28.32 -10.32 2.90
CA ILE A 106 27.39 -11.41 2.63
C ILE A 106 27.27 -11.70 1.13
N SER A 107 26.89 -12.93 0.78
CA SER A 107 26.49 -13.31 -0.58
C SER A 107 25.01 -13.62 -0.64
N LEU A 108 24.36 -13.26 -1.75
CA LEU A 108 22.96 -13.58 -2.01
C LEU A 108 22.68 -15.09 -2.00
N GLN A 109 23.70 -15.92 -2.28
CA GLN A 109 23.58 -17.38 -2.27
C GLN A 109 23.99 -18.02 -0.95
N ASP A 110 24.40 -17.21 0.04
CA ASP A 110 24.66 -17.74 1.36
C ASP A 110 23.37 -18.24 2.00
N LYS A 111 23.51 -19.35 2.72
CA LYS A 111 22.43 -19.97 3.48
C LYS A 111 22.24 -19.27 4.81
N VAL A 112 21.02 -19.30 5.34
CA VAL A 112 20.69 -18.70 6.66
C VAL A 112 21.64 -19.19 7.77
N GLY A 113 21.91 -20.50 7.80
CA GLY A 113 22.76 -21.14 8.79
C GLY A 113 24.22 -20.68 8.78
N LYS A 114 24.70 -20.03 7.70
CA LYS A 114 26.05 -19.44 7.67
C LYS A 114 26.19 -18.31 8.70
N TYR A 115 25.13 -17.56 8.95
CA TYR A 115 25.13 -16.41 9.86
C TYR A 115 24.45 -16.75 11.19
N LEU A 116 23.32 -17.45 11.12
CA LEU A 116 22.52 -17.83 12.28
C LEU A 116 22.81 -19.30 12.63
N LEU A 117 24.00 -19.56 13.21
CA LEU A 117 24.49 -20.92 13.50
C LEU A 117 23.53 -21.74 14.37
N ASP A 118 22.90 -21.08 15.34
CA ASP A 118 21.98 -21.68 16.30
C ASP A 118 20.51 -21.60 15.84
N TYR A 119 20.24 -21.35 14.55
CA TYR A 119 18.88 -21.29 14.03
C TYR A 119 18.17 -22.65 14.24
N PRO A 120 17.06 -22.72 15.00
CA PRO A 120 16.47 -23.99 15.44
C PRO A 120 15.99 -24.90 14.31
N ASN A 121 15.40 -24.33 13.26
CA ASN A 121 14.93 -25.11 12.11
C ASN A 121 16.08 -25.34 11.13
N LYS A 122 16.67 -26.53 11.19
CA LYS A 122 17.80 -26.93 10.34
C LYS A 122 17.46 -26.96 8.86
N THR A 123 16.23 -27.29 8.47
CA THR A 123 15.82 -27.19 7.06
C THR A 123 15.96 -25.74 6.57
N VAL A 124 15.47 -24.75 7.32
CA VAL A 124 15.66 -23.34 6.97
C VAL A 124 17.14 -22.98 6.94
N ALA A 125 17.88 -23.32 8.01
CA ALA A 125 19.30 -23.01 8.14
C ALA A 125 20.14 -23.53 6.97
N ASP A 126 19.87 -24.75 6.51
CA ASP A 126 20.71 -25.49 5.58
C ASP A 126 20.25 -25.39 4.11
N SER A 127 19.04 -24.88 3.84
CA SER A 127 18.50 -24.85 2.47
C SER A 127 18.00 -23.49 1.98
N VAL A 128 17.66 -22.56 2.89
CA VAL A 128 17.15 -21.23 2.49
C VAL A 128 18.32 -20.26 2.31
N THR A 129 18.36 -19.56 1.16
CA THR A 129 19.35 -18.53 0.86
C THR A 129 18.83 -17.11 1.11
N ILE A 130 19.76 -16.14 1.21
CA ILE A 130 19.41 -14.71 1.31
C ILE A 130 18.57 -14.25 0.11
N HIS A 131 18.91 -14.70 -1.11
CA HIS A 131 18.11 -14.46 -2.31
C HIS A 131 16.66 -14.92 -2.15
N GLN A 132 16.44 -16.11 -1.60
CA GLN A 132 15.10 -16.67 -1.42
C GLN A 132 14.29 -15.94 -0.34
N LEU A 133 14.95 -15.43 0.70
CA LEU A 133 14.30 -14.55 1.69
C LEU A 133 13.88 -13.22 1.05
N LEU A 134 14.75 -12.57 0.27
CA LEU A 134 14.47 -11.28 -0.37
C LEU A 134 13.34 -11.38 -1.39
N THR A 135 13.24 -12.50 -2.11
CA THR A 135 12.29 -12.74 -3.22
C THR A 135 11.01 -13.46 -2.81
N HIS A 136 10.83 -13.77 -1.52
CA HIS A 136 9.67 -14.53 -1.02
C HIS A 136 9.55 -15.94 -1.61
N THR A 137 10.68 -16.59 -1.91
CA THR A 137 10.74 -17.97 -2.41
C THR A 137 11.32 -18.95 -1.40
N SER A 138 11.39 -18.56 -0.13
CA SER A 138 11.90 -19.43 0.94
C SER A 138 10.93 -20.53 1.39
N GLY A 139 9.63 -20.36 1.14
CA GLY A 139 8.58 -21.24 1.66
C GLY A 139 8.25 -20.99 3.14
N MET A 140 8.78 -19.94 3.77
CA MET A 140 8.55 -19.67 5.20
C MET A 140 7.12 -19.17 5.47
N ASN A 141 6.45 -19.80 6.44
CA ASN A 141 5.08 -19.44 6.84
C ASN A 141 5.01 -18.13 7.65
N SER A 142 3.82 -17.52 7.63
CA SER A 142 3.52 -16.27 8.35
C SER A 142 3.56 -16.42 9.88
N PHE A 143 3.99 -15.35 10.56
CA PHE A 143 3.94 -15.24 12.02
C PHE A 143 2.64 -14.60 12.55
N TRP A 144 1.81 -13.99 11.69
CA TRP A 144 0.65 -13.19 12.10
C TRP A 144 -0.35 -13.97 12.96
N GLU A 145 -0.66 -15.20 12.57
CA GLU A 145 -1.60 -16.05 13.29
C GLU A 145 -1.21 -16.26 14.76
N GLU A 146 0.10 -16.44 15.03
CA GLU A 146 0.61 -16.59 16.40
C GLU A 146 0.72 -15.24 17.10
N TYR A 147 1.11 -14.19 16.36
CA TYR A 147 1.18 -12.84 16.88
C TYR A 147 -0.18 -12.36 17.41
N ASP A 148 -1.26 -12.62 16.69
CA ASP A 148 -2.62 -12.14 17.00
C ASP A 148 -3.24 -12.79 18.23
N LYS A 149 -2.67 -13.92 18.68
CA LYS A 149 -3.06 -14.61 19.93
C LYS A 149 -2.35 -14.05 21.16
N LEU A 150 -1.35 -13.18 21.00
CA LEU A 150 -0.42 -12.78 22.06
C LEU A 150 -0.51 -11.29 22.42
N ALA A 151 -0.10 -11.00 23.66
CA ALA A 151 0.06 -9.64 24.16
C ALA A 151 1.24 -8.94 23.46
N LYS A 152 0.99 -7.74 22.93
CA LYS A 152 1.83 -7.10 21.91
C LYS A 152 3.06 -6.39 22.51
N GLU A 153 2.97 -5.95 23.76
CA GLU A 153 3.96 -5.11 24.45
C GLU A 153 5.36 -5.74 24.58
N LYS A 154 5.46 -7.06 24.43
CA LYS A 154 6.71 -7.82 24.52
C LYS A 154 7.52 -7.86 23.22
N PHE A 155 6.98 -7.34 22.12
CA PHE A 155 7.59 -7.45 20.79
C PHE A 155 8.28 -6.14 20.39
N LYS A 156 9.51 -5.94 20.85
CA LYS A 156 10.28 -4.69 20.66
C LYS A 156 11.56 -4.85 19.83
N THR A 157 12.09 -6.06 19.77
CA THR A 157 13.30 -6.44 19.04
C THR A 157 12.97 -7.42 17.92
N VAL A 158 13.87 -7.59 16.95
CA VAL A 158 13.67 -8.55 15.85
C VAL A 158 13.58 -9.99 16.42
N SER A 159 14.38 -10.30 17.44
CA SER A 159 14.41 -11.62 18.08
C SER A 159 13.12 -12.01 18.81
N ASP A 160 12.34 -11.04 19.30
CA ASP A 160 11.09 -11.33 20.02
C ASP A 160 10.06 -12.06 19.14
N TYR A 161 10.14 -11.87 17.82
CA TYR A 161 9.24 -12.50 16.85
C TYR A 161 9.68 -13.90 16.43
N LEU A 162 10.95 -14.28 16.65
CA LEU A 162 11.50 -15.55 16.18
C LEU A 162 10.68 -16.78 16.66
N PRO A 163 10.27 -16.87 17.94
CA PRO A 163 9.47 -18.00 18.43
C PRO A 163 8.15 -18.23 17.67
N LEU A 164 7.59 -17.19 17.03
CA LEU A 164 6.29 -17.26 16.34
C LEU A 164 6.31 -18.06 15.04
N PHE A 165 7.49 -18.25 14.44
CA PHE A 165 7.60 -18.90 13.13
C PHE A 165 8.76 -19.90 13.04
N VAL A 166 9.71 -19.89 13.97
CA VAL A 166 10.95 -20.66 13.86
C VAL A 166 10.70 -22.17 13.71
N ASN A 167 9.67 -22.72 14.36
CA ASN A 167 9.36 -24.15 14.32
C ASN A 167 8.38 -24.54 13.20
N LYS A 168 7.88 -23.59 12.41
CA LYS A 168 6.95 -23.89 11.32
C LYS A 168 7.68 -24.60 10.19
N LYS A 169 7.05 -25.61 9.60
CA LYS A 169 7.55 -26.28 8.38
C LYS A 169 7.53 -25.29 7.21
N LEU A 170 8.40 -25.51 6.22
CA LEU A 170 8.31 -24.81 4.95
C LEU A 170 7.06 -25.27 4.19
N ALA A 171 6.38 -24.34 3.52
CA ALA A 171 5.22 -24.62 2.68
C ALA A 171 5.61 -25.37 1.39
N PHE A 172 6.83 -25.18 0.91
CA PHE A 172 7.39 -25.80 -0.29
C PHE A 172 8.92 -25.80 -0.24
N THR A 173 9.55 -26.48 -1.20
CA THR A 173 11.01 -26.49 -1.36
C THR A 173 11.53 -25.09 -1.69
N PRO A 174 12.54 -24.55 -1.00
CA PRO A 174 13.05 -23.20 -1.27
C PRO A 174 13.41 -23.00 -2.76
N GLY A 175 12.88 -21.94 -3.35
CA GLY A 175 13.06 -21.59 -4.75
C GLY A 175 12.04 -22.20 -5.72
N SER A 176 11.21 -23.17 -5.30
CA SER A 176 10.27 -23.84 -6.22
C SER A 176 8.98 -23.07 -6.46
N ASP A 177 8.61 -22.16 -5.56
CA ASP A 177 7.35 -21.41 -5.63
C ASP A 177 7.49 -20.06 -4.89
N PHE A 178 6.42 -19.26 -4.90
CA PHE A 178 6.33 -17.95 -4.28
C PHE A 178 5.31 -17.93 -3.13
N LEU A 179 5.74 -17.44 -1.97
CA LEU A 179 4.86 -17.15 -0.82
C LEU A 179 5.36 -15.90 -0.11
N TYR A 180 4.61 -14.81 -0.23
CA TYR A 180 4.93 -13.54 0.42
C TYR A 180 5.05 -13.72 1.94
N SER A 181 6.27 -13.61 2.47
CA SER A 181 6.60 -14.02 3.84
C SER A 181 7.25 -12.90 4.63
N ASN A 182 6.53 -12.38 5.62
CA ASN A 182 7.09 -11.43 6.57
C ASN A 182 8.14 -12.09 7.47
N SER A 183 7.96 -13.36 7.83
CA SER A 183 8.93 -14.14 8.59
C SER A 183 10.29 -14.22 7.88
N GLY A 184 10.30 -14.31 6.55
CA GLY A 184 11.55 -14.27 5.78
C GLY A 184 12.33 -12.95 5.96
N TYR A 185 11.62 -11.82 6.00
CA TYR A 185 12.24 -10.51 6.26
C TYR A 185 12.69 -10.36 7.72
N MET A 186 12.01 -11.00 8.68
CA MET A 186 12.50 -11.08 10.06
C MET A 186 13.87 -11.78 10.13
N VAL A 187 14.05 -12.88 9.39
CA VAL A 187 15.35 -13.57 9.30
C VAL A 187 16.42 -12.66 8.67
N LEU A 188 16.09 -11.87 7.65
CA LEU A 188 17.01 -10.87 7.10
C LEU A 188 17.44 -9.85 8.16
N GLY A 189 16.51 -9.38 9.00
CA GLY A 189 16.82 -8.52 10.13
C GLY A 189 17.82 -9.14 11.10
N LEU A 190 17.63 -10.41 11.48
CA LEU A 190 18.56 -11.13 12.35
C LEU A 190 19.94 -11.30 11.71
N ILE A 191 20.01 -11.54 10.39
CA ILE A 191 21.28 -11.61 9.65
C ILE A 191 21.99 -10.24 9.67
N ILE A 192 21.26 -9.13 9.47
CA ILE A 192 21.80 -7.78 9.56
C ILE A 192 22.42 -7.56 10.95
N GLU A 193 21.70 -7.88 12.01
CA GLU A 193 22.20 -7.71 13.38
C GLU A 193 23.46 -8.54 13.63
N LYS A 194 23.45 -9.80 13.18
CA LYS A 194 24.58 -10.72 13.36
C LYS A 194 25.83 -10.29 12.60
N VAL A 195 25.68 -9.83 11.35
CA VAL A 195 26.81 -9.46 10.48
C VAL A 195 27.36 -8.09 10.83
N SER A 196 26.50 -7.15 11.23
CA SER A 196 26.90 -5.78 11.56
C SER A 196 27.38 -5.61 13.00
N GLY A 197 26.91 -6.45 13.93
CA GLY A 197 27.07 -6.25 15.37
C GLY A 197 26.23 -5.11 15.95
N GLN A 198 25.32 -4.53 15.17
CA GLN A 198 24.42 -3.44 15.59
C GLN A 198 22.98 -3.93 15.60
N ASN A 199 22.11 -3.29 16.38
CA ASN A 199 20.68 -3.52 16.27
C ASN A 199 20.16 -3.09 14.88
N TYR A 200 19.16 -3.81 14.36
CA TYR A 200 18.59 -3.59 13.03
C TYR A 200 18.10 -2.14 12.82
N PHE A 201 17.44 -1.54 13.81
CA PHE A 201 16.87 -0.20 13.70
C PHE A 201 17.95 0.87 13.58
N ASP A 202 18.99 0.78 14.42
CA ASP A 202 20.14 1.69 14.36
C ASP A 202 20.89 1.56 13.03
N PHE A 203 21.06 0.33 12.54
CA PHE A 203 21.71 0.08 11.26
C PHE A 203 20.92 0.69 10.09
N VAL A 204 19.61 0.47 10.01
CA VAL A 204 18.78 1.10 8.96
C VAL A 204 18.81 2.62 9.06
N LYS A 205 18.78 3.17 10.27
CA LYS A 205 18.86 4.62 10.49
C LYS A 205 20.18 5.20 9.98
N GLU A 206 21.29 4.54 10.28
CA GLU A 206 22.63 4.97 9.88
C GLU A 206 22.88 4.85 8.38
N TYR A 207 22.44 3.76 7.76
CA TYR A 207 22.84 3.43 6.38
C TYR A 207 21.76 3.74 5.33
N ILE A 208 20.52 4.04 5.73
CA ILE A 208 19.42 4.43 4.84
C ILE A 208 18.88 5.81 5.21
N TYR A 209 18.38 5.99 6.42
CA TYR A 209 17.62 7.21 6.76
C TYR A 209 18.51 8.45 6.77
N LYS A 210 19.68 8.42 7.43
CA LYS A 210 20.59 9.57 7.47
C LYS A 210 21.13 9.92 6.07
N PRO A 211 21.66 8.99 5.25
CA PRO A 211 22.16 9.31 3.91
C PRO A 211 21.07 9.83 2.96
N ALA A 212 19.84 9.30 3.08
CA ALA A 212 18.69 9.76 2.31
C ALA A 212 17.98 10.99 2.93
N LYS A 213 18.45 11.52 4.06
CA LYS A 213 17.88 12.68 4.78
C LYS A 213 16.43 12.49 5.24
N MET A 214 16.07 11.27 5.64
CA MET A 214 14.74 10.88 6.12
C MET A 214 14.60 11.15 7.63
N ILE A 215 14.49 12.43 8.02
CA ILE A 215 14.53 12.85 9.43
C ILE A 215 13.25 12.57 10.22
N ASN A 216 12.15 12.25 9.54
CA ASN A 216 10.84 11.95 10.11
C ASN A 216 10.45 10.46 9.95
N THR A 217 11.45 9.59 9.74
CA THR A 217 11.27 8.16 9.53
C THR A 217 11.89 7.36 10.66
N ASP A 218 11.10 6.50 11.29
CA ASP A 218 11.61 5.60 12.33
C ASP A 218 10.64 4.41 12.58
N ALA A 219 11.09 3.44 13.38
CA ALA A 219 10.24 2.38 13.93
C ALA A 219 9.88 2.73 15.38
N TYR A 220 8.82 3.52 15.56
CA TYR A 220 8.34 3.91 16.88
C TYR A 220 7.68 2.75 17.62
N GLU A 221 7.86 2.70 18.93
CA GLU A 221 7.06 1.84 19.80
C GLU A 221 5.64 2.40 19.94
N LEU A 222 4.66 1.51 19.98
CA LEU A 222 3.23 1.84 19.94
C LEU A 222 2.76 2.63 21.16
N ASP A 223 3.45 2.49 22.29
CA ASP A 223 3.20 3.19 23.55
C ASP A 223 3.95 4.53 23.67
N ASN A 224 4.77 4.91 22.68
CA ASN A 224 5.45 6.19 22.67
C ASN A 224 4.54 7.32 22.19
N ALA A 225 4.61 8.48 22.86
CA ALA A 225 3.93 9.71 22.45
C ALA A 225 4.67 10.39 21.29
N ILE A 226 4.42 9.94 20.05
CA ILE A 226 5.06 10.51 18.86
C ILE A 226 4.20 11.63 18.26
N PRO A 227 4.75 12.85 18.10
CA PRO A 227 4.00 13.95 17.50
C PRO A 227 3.78 13.74 16.00
N ASN A 228 2.64 14.25 15.52
CA ASN A 228 2.26 14.22 14.10
C ASN A 228 2.19 12.80 13.51
N LEU A 229 1.82 11.80 14.32
CA LEU A 229 1.59 10.42 13.93
C LEU A 229 0.10 10.21 13.61
N ALA A 230 -0.22 9.63 12.46
CA ALA A 230 -1.59 9.26 12.12
C ALA A 230 -1.99 7.93 12.78
N THR A 231 -3.21 7.87 13.32
CA THR A 231 -3.86 6.64 13.76
C THR A 231 -4.61 6.03 12.58
N GLY A 232 -4.45 4.73 12.34
CA GLY A 232 -5.21 4.02 11.31
C GLY A 232 -6.60 3.64 11.82
N TYR A 233 -7.60 3.79 10.95
CA TYR A 233 -8.99 3.44 11.26
C TYR A 233 -9.57 2.48 10.22
N THR A 234 -10.39 1.54 10.69
CA THR A 234 -11.22 0.65 9.87
C THR A 234 -12.68 0.78 10.24
N MET A 235 -13.55 0.50 9.28
CA MET A 235 -14.99 0.38 9.50
C MET A 235 -15.29 -0.88 10.31
N SER A 236 -16.07 -0.75 11.38
CA SER A 236 -16.57 -1.92 12.10
C SER A 236 -17.64 -2.64 11.28
N LEU A 237 -17.35 -3.89 10.89
CA LEU A 237 -18.34 -4.76 10.24
C LEU A 237 -19.40 -5.29 11.21
N GLU A 238 -19.06 -5.40 12.51
CA GLU A 238 -19.98 -5.87 13.56
C GLU A 238 -20.90 -4.77 14.08
N GLU A 239 -20.43 -3.51 14.04
CA GLU A 239 -21.15 -2.34 14.53
C GLU A 239 -21.20 -1.24 13.46
N PRO A 240 -22.11 -1.33 12.49
CA PRO A 240 -22.26 -0.32 11.44
C PRO A 240 -22.32 1.12 11.95
N GLY A 241 -21.46 1.96 11.40
CA GLY A 241 -21.30 3.38 11.74
C GLY A 241 -20.25 3.65 12.82
N GLN A 242 -19.62 2.60 13.38
CA GLN A 242 -18.53 2.74 14.36
C GLN A 242 -17.17 2.52 13.70
N TRP A 243 -16.29 3.51 13.82
CA TRP A 243 -14.88 3.36 13.43
C TRP A 243 -14.11 2.64 14.53
N LYS A 244 -13.23 1.73 14.13
CA LYS A 244 -12.27 1.07 15.02
C LYS A 244 -10.88 1.59 14.69
N ASN A 245 -10.12 1.99 15.69
CA ASN A 245 -8.69 2.17 15.48
C ASN A 245 -8.01 0.79 15.30
N ASN A 246 -6.88 0.78 14.63
CA ASN A 246 -6.13 -0.44 14.32
C ASN A 246 -5.10 -0.81 15.40
N ILE A 247 -5.23 -0.31 16.63
CA ILE A 247 -4.17 -0.45 17.64
C ILE A 247 -3.86 -1.91 17.98
N PHE A 248 -4.89 -2.78 18.02
CA PHE A 248 -4.74 -4.18 18.36
C PHE A 248 -4.30 -5.08 17.19
N SER A 249 -4.48 -4.63 15.95
CA SER A 249 -3.96 -5.32 14.77
C SER A 249 -2.55 -4.84 14.39
N ASN A 250 -2.12 -3.66 14.85
CA ASN A 250 -0.79 -3.15 14.60
C ASN A 250 0.32 -3.93 15.32
N LEU A 251 1.54 -3.75 14.81
CA LEU A 251 2.76 -4.17 15.49
C LEU A 251 3.08 -3.21 16.64
N ALA A 252 3.62 -3.76 17.73
CA ALA A 252 4.09 -2.97 18.88
C ALA A 252 5.29 -2.07 18.53
N LYS A 253 6.06 -2.43 17.52
CA LYS A 253 7.10 -1.62 16.88
C LYS A 253 7.23 -2.05 15.43
N GLY A 254 7.63 -1.15 14.54
CA GLY A 254 8.01 -1.53 13.18
C GLY A 254 9.09 -2.63 13.17
N THR A 255 9.13 -3.42 12.11
CA THR A 255 10.01 -4.60 11.96
C THR A 255 10.75 -4.56 10.62
N PRO A 256 11.74 -5.46 10.40
CA PRO A 256 12.31 -5.68 9.06
C PRO A 256 11.30 -6.00 7.96
N ALA A 257 10.14 -6.55 8.32
CA ALA A 257 9.08 -6.86 7.37
C ALA A 257 8.11 -5.70 7.13
N GLY A 258 8.05 -4.70 8.01
CA GLY A 258 7.06 -3.63 7.91
C GLY A 258 6.67 -2.97 9.21
N GLY A 259 5.87 -1.91 9.11
CA GLY A 259 5.22 -1.27 10.26
C GLY A 259 5.96 -0.08 10.85
N GLY A 260 7.06 0.37 10.23
CA GLY A 260 7.67 1.64 10.57
C GLY A 260 6.83 2.81 10.08
N TYR A 261 7.24 4.03 10.40
CA TYR A 261 6.51 5.25 10.05
C TYR A 261 7.40 6.20 9.24
N SER A 262 6.79 6.95 8.32
CA SER A 262 7.48 7.97 7.52
C SER A 262 6.50 9.03 7.01
N THR A 263 7.02 10.03 6.32
CA THR A 263 6.24 11.06 5.62
C THR A 263 6.41 10.90 4.10
N VAL A 264 5.54 11.55 3.33
CA VAL A 264 5.69 11.55 1.86
C VAL A 264 6.99 12.21 1.39
N ASP A 265 7.51 13.19 2.13
CA ASP A 265 8.74 13.90 1.78
C ASP A 265 10.00 13.07 2.07
N ASP A 266 9.99 12.33 3.17
CA ASP A 266 11.06 11.39 3.50
C ASP A 266 11.12 10.25 2.47
N LEU A 267 9.97 9.69 2.07
CA LEU A 267 9.91 8.67 1.02
C LEU A 267 10.34 9.21 -0.35
N LEU A 268 10.02 10.47 -0.67
CA LEU A 268 10.57 11.13 -1.86
C LEU A 268 12.09 11.26 -1.77
N SER A 269 12.62 11.60 -0.58
CA SER A 269 14.06 11.75 -0.35
C SER A 269 14.78 10.40 -0.49
N PHE A 270 14.19 9.31 0.01
CA PHE A 270 14.63 7.94 -0.24
C PHE A 270 14.64 7.60 -1.74
N ALA A 271 13.54 7.86 -2.45
CA ALA A 271 13.43 7.59 -3.88
C ALA A 271 14.49 8.36 -4.69
N ASN A 272 14.76 9.61 -4.33
CA ASN A 272 15.82 10.43 -4.93
C ASN A 272 17.21 9.85 -4.64
N ALA A 273 17.51 9.45 -3.40
CA ALA A 273 18.79 8.86 -3.04
C ALA A 273 19.03 7.52 -3.78
N LEU A 274 17.99 6.69 -3.90
CA LEU A 274 18.02 5.44 -4.64
C LEU A 274 18.26 5.66 -6.14
N GLN A 275 17.45 6.50 -6.80
CA GLN A 275 17.56 6.73 -8.25
C GLN A 275 18.87 7.42 -8.65
N ASN A 276 19.46 8.21 -7.76
CA ASN A 276 20.78 8.82 -7.97
C ASN A 276 21.95 7.92 -7.53
N ASN A 277 21.70 6.66 -7.13
CA ASN A 277 22.73 5.71 -6.70
C ASN A 277 23.58 6.22 -5.52
N HIS A 278 22.98 6.95 -4.59
CA HIS A 278 23.65 7.43 -3.38
C HIS A 278 23.69 6.37 -2.27
N LEU A 279 22.83 5.36 -2.34
CA LEU A 279 22.71 4.30 -1.32
C LEU A 279 23.44 3.00 -1.69
N LEU A 280 23.61 2.76 -2.99
CA LEU A 280 24.29 1.61 -3.61
C LEU A 280 24.92 2.08 -4.93
N SER A 281 25.92 1.36 -5.43
CA SER A 281 26.40 1.57 -6.81
C SER A 281 25.29 1.38 -7.84
N LYS A 282 25.49 1.93 -9.04
CA LYS A 282 24.54 1.81 -10.17
C LYS A 282 24.18 0.35 -10.47
N GLU A 283 25.17 -0.54 -10.44
CA GLU A 283 24.97 -1.98 -10.69
C GLU A 283 24.13 -2.62 -9.59
N ASN A 284 24.45 -2.37 -8.32
CA ASN A 284 23.70 -2.96 -7.20
C ASN A 284 22.29 -2.36 -7.05
N THR A 285 22.09 -1.09 -7.37
CA THR A 285 20.74 -0.48 -7.47
C THR A 285 19.90 -1.17 -8.54
N ALA A 286 20.47 -1.42 -9.72
CA ALA A 286 19.78 -2.14 -10.79
C ALA A 286 19.50 -3.60 -10.41
N LEU A 287 20.46 -4.27 -9.77
CA LEU A 287 20.31 -5.65 -9.29
C LEU A 287 19.21 -5.76 -8.24
N CYS A 288 19.15 -4.82 -7.29
CA CYS A 288 18.18 -4.77 -6.20
C CYS A 288 16.74 -4.57 -6.72
N THR A 289 16.56 -3.64 -7.67
CA THR A 289 15.24 -3.21 -8.14
C THR A 289 14.69 -4.00 -9.32
N SER A 290 15.50 -4.86 -9.97
CA SER A 290 15.04 -5.69 -11.09
C SER A 290 14.33 -6.95 -10.61
N GLY A 291 13.24 -7.30 -11.28
CA GLY A 291 12.39 -8.45 -11.03
C GLY A 291 13.14 -9.77 -11.16
N LYS A 292 12.90 -10.67 -10.20
CA LYS A 292 13.49 -12.01 -10.13
C LYS A 292 12.44 -13.10 -10.31
N VAL A 293 11.26 -12.88 -9.74
CA VAL A 293 10.17 -13.85 -9.69
C VAL A 293 8.86 -13.19 -10.07
N LYS A 294 7.92 -13.96 -10.61
CA LYS A 294 6.59 -13.45 -10.98
C LYS A 294 5.82 -13.04 -9.73
N TYR A 295 5.20 -11.86 -9.76
CA TYR A 295 4.34 -11.36 -8.69
C TYR A 295 3.19 -10.55 -9.25
N ARG A 296 1.96 -11.06 -9.07
CA ARG A 296 0.74 -10.49 -9.65
C ARG A 296 0.89 -10.30 -11.18
N GLU A 297 0.60 -9.11 -11.69
CA GLU A 297 0.74 -8.74 -13.11
C GLU A 297 2.18 -8.38 -13.51
N GLY A 298 3.13 -8.36 -12.57
CA GLY A 298 4.53 -8.02 -12.81
C GLY A 298 5.50 -8.97 -12.12
N MET A 299 6.56 -8.40 -11.57
CA MET A 299 7.70 -9.11 -11.00
C MET A 299 8.03 -8.58 -9.60
N TYR A 300 8.72 -9.40 -8.82
CA TYR A 300 9.26 -9.02 -7.51
C TYR A 300 10.78 -9.11 -7.52
N GLY A 301 11.44 -8.01 -7.15
CA GLY A 301 12.88 -7.87 -6.96
C GLY A 301 13.31 -8.16 -5.53
N TYR A 302 14.34 -7.47 -5.05
CA TYR A 302 14.74 -7.56 -3.64
C TYR A 302 14.04 -6.48 -2.84
N GLY A 303 12.84 -6.80 -2.32
CA GLY A 303 12.04 -5.82 -1.56
C GLY A 303 11.36 -4.75 -2.41
N PHE A 304 11.39 -4.90 -3.75
CA PHE A 304 10.74 -4.02 -4.70
C PHE A 304 9.76 -4.81 -5.57
N GLU A 305 8.57 -4.26 -5.78
CA GLU A 305 7.67 -4.61 -6.87
C GLU A 305 8.15 -3.93 -8.15
N GLU A 306 8.15 -4.66 -9.26
CA GLU A 306 8.45 -4.15 -10.59
C GLU A 306 7.29 -4.47 -11.54
N ASN A 307 6.76 -3.45 -12.20
CA ASN A 307 5.74 -3.59 -13.22
C ASN A 307 6.15 -2.83 -14.49
N THR A 308 5.56 -3.21 -15.62
CA THR A 308 5.66 -2.45 -16.86
C THR A 308 4.26 -2.19 -17.40
N ILE A 309 3.88 -0.93 -17.52
CA ILE A 309 2.57 -0.51 -18.04
C ILE A 309 2.80 0.34 -19.28
N ASN A 310 2.23 -0.08 -20.42
CA ASN A 310 2.33 0.63 -21.70
C ASN A 310 3.78 1.02 -22.08
N GLY A 311 4.75 0.13 -21.77
CA GLY A 311 6.17 0.34 -22.04
C GLY A 311 6.93 1.12 -20.96
N HIS A 312 6.23 1.66 -19.96
CA HIS A 312 6.85 2.40 -18.86
C HIS A 312 7.10 1.49 -17.66
N ARG A 313 8.37 1.46 -17.21
CA ARG A 313 8.80 0.69 -16.05
C ARG A 313 8.38 1.41 -14.77
N ILE A 314 7.80 0.67 -13.83
CA ILE A 314 7.37 1.15 -12.52
C ILE A 314 8.05 0.30 -11.46
N ILE A 315 8.80 0.91 -10.55
CA ILE A 315 9.47 0.22 -9.45
C ILE A 315 9.12 0.86 -8.11
N GLY A 316 8.96 0.06 -7.07
CA GLY A 316 8.50 0.57 -5.79
C GLY A 316 8.05 -0.52 -4.86
N HIS A 317 7.17 -0.22 -3.92
CA HIS A 317 6.49 -1.24 -3.11
C HIS A 317 5.18 -0.69 -2.55
N THR A 318 4.16 -1.54 -2.44
CA THR A 318 2.88 -1.22 -1.78
C THR A 318 2.88 -1.58 -0.30
N GLY A 319 2.16 -0.85 0.53
CA GLY A 319 1.94 -1.13 1.93
C GLY A 319 0.44 -1.33 2.19
N GLY A 320 0.09 -2.34 2.98
CA GLY A 320 -1.29 -2.60 3.36
C GLY A 320 -1.36 -3.31 4.70
N HIS A 321 -2.23 -2.82 5.57
CA HIS A 321 -2.65 -3.44 6.83
C HIS A 321 -4.02 -2.84 7.22
N ASP A 322 -4.64 -3.31 8.29
CA ASP A 322 -5.90 -2.73 8.77
C ASP A 322 -5.74 -1.22 9.00
N GLY A 323 -6.56 -0.41 8.32
CA GLY A 323 -6.55 1.05 8.43
C GLY A 323 -5.28 1.72 7.91
N ILE A 324 -4.48 1.00 7.11
CA ILE A 324 -3.20 1.46 6.55
C ILE A 324 -3.13 1.02 5.08
N ALA A 325 -2.97 1.97 4.17
CA ALA A 325 -2.63 1.65 2.79
C ALA A 325 -1.68 2.70 2.21
N GLY A 326 -0.80 2.29 1.31
CA GLY A 326 0.09 3.23 0.65
C GLY A 326 0.97 2.62 -0.41
N GLU A 327 1.69 3.49 -1.11
CA GLU A 327 2.73 3.08 -2.04
C GLU A 327 3.81 4.16 -2.16
N LEU A 328 5.03 3.72 -2.44
CA LEU A 328 6.05 4.53 -3.10
C LEU A 328 6.31 3.88 -4.45
N MET A 329 6.06 4.60 -5.54
CA MET A 329 6.24 4.12 -6.91
C MET A 329 7.04 5.15 -7.72
N MET A 330 8.10 4.68 -8.37
CA MET A 330 9.00 5.45 -9.22
C MET A 330 8.82 5.02 -10.68
N TYR A 331 8.80 5.99 -11.58
CA TYR A 331 8.64 5.84 -13.02
C TYR A 331 9.91 6.40 -13.68
N PRO A 332 11.02 5.64 -13.75
CA PRO A 332 12.35 6.22 -13.98
C PRO A 332 12.50 6.90 -15.35
N ASP A 333 11.95 6.30 -16.40
CA ASP A 333 11.98 6.84 -17.77
C ASP A 333 11.14 8.12 -17.91
N LEU A 334 10.06 8.21 -17.16
CA LEU A 334 9.23 9.40 -17.08
C LEU A 334 9.72 10.40 -16.02
N GLY A 335 10.70 10.07 -15.18
CA GLY A 335 11.15 10.91 -14.08
C GLY A 335 10.07 11.25 -13.03
N TYR A 336 8.99 10.46 -12.91
CA TYR A 336 7.97 10.66 -11.89
C TYR A 336 8.24 9.81 -10.65
N THR A 337 7.86 10.33 -9.49
CA THR A 337 7.76 9.56 -8.23
C THR A 337 6.45 9.89 -7.56
N VAL A 338 5.71 8.86 -7.16
CA VAL A 338 4.40 8.97 -6.53
C VAL A 338 4.51 8.34 -5.15
N VAL A 339 4.02 9.07 -4.15
CA VAL A 339 3.88 8.58 -2.78
C VAL A 339 2.44 8.78 -2.34
N ILE A 340 1.80 7.71 -1.90
CA ILE A 340 0.46 7.73 -1.32
C ILE A 340 0.57 7.09 0.05
N LEU A 341 0.16 7.79 1.11
CA LEU A 341 0.10 7.24 2.47
C LEU A 341 -1.28 7.54 3.05
N THR A 342 -2.03 6.52 3.43
CA THR A 342 -3.38 6.65 4.00
C THR A 342 -3.48 6.00 5.38
N ASN A 343 -4.37 6.54 6.21
CA ASN A 343 -4.70 6.02 7.54
C ASN A 343 -6.18 5.63 7.63
N GLY A 344 -6.66 4.92 6.61
CA GLY A 344 -8.05 4.51 6.47
C GLY A 344 -8.18 3.28 5.58
N GLU A 345 -9.39 3.09 5.07
CA GLU A 345 -9.75 1.95 4.23
C GLU A 345 -9.03 1.95 2.86
N VAL A 346 -8.83 0.75 2.31
CA VAL A 346 -7.94 0.48 1.18
C VAL A 346 -8.52 0.89 -0.17
N GLU A 347 -9.84 0.94 -0.33
CA GLU A 347 -10.50 1.25 -1.61
C GLU A 347 -10.19 2.65 -2.12
N ASN A 348 -10.04 3.62 -1.20
CA ASN A 348 -9.63 4.98 -1.54
C ASN A 348 -8.22 4.97 -2.13
N TYR A 349 -7.30 4.25 -1.49
CA TYR A 349 -5.94 4.07 -2.00
C TYR A 349 -5.94 3.44 -3.40
N TRP A 350 -6.71 2.38 -3.63
CA TRP A 350 -6.79 1.75 -4.96
C TRP A 350 -7.27 2.72 -6.04
N GLU A 351 -8.25 3.56 -5.72
CA GLU A 351 -8.77 4.54 -6.67
C GLU A 351 -7.77 5.64 -6.96
N VAL A 352 -7.11 6.19 -5.92
CA VAL A 352 -6.03 7.17 -6.10
C VAL A 352 -4.91 6.59 -6.97
N SER A 353 -4.44 5.39 -6.63
CA SER A 353 -3.33 4.74 -7.35
C SER A 353 -3.68 4.47 -8.81
N ASN A 354 -4.86 3.92 -9.11
CA ASN A 354 -5.30 3.67 -10.48
C ASN A 354 -5.49 4.96 -11.28
N LEU A 355 -6.01 6.03 -10.67
CA LEU A 355 -6.16 7.32 -11.31
C LEU A 355 -4.80 7.92 -11.70
N ILE A 356 -3.84 7.92 -10.76
CA ILE A 356 -2.50 8.45 -11.00
C ILE A 356 -1.79 7.62 -12.07
N LYS A 357 -1.83 6.28 -11.98
CA LYS A 357 -1.27 5.38 -13.01
C LYS A 357 -1.87 5.68 -14.38
N LYS A 358 -3.20 5.77 -14.47
CA LYS A 358 -3.89 6.12 -15.73
C LYS A 358 -3.42 7.44 -16.31
N GLN A 359 -3.21 8.46 -15.47
CA GLN A 359 -2.79 9.78 -15.90
C GLN A 359 -1.32 9.83 -16.36
N LEU A 360 -0.45 9.04 -15.72
CA LEU A 360 0.99 9.04 -16.01
C LEU A 360 1.39 8.13 -17.16
N VAL A 361 0.80 6.93 -17.25
CA VAL A 361 1.21 5.87 -18.18
C VAL A 361 0.07 5.37 -19.07
N GLY A 362 -1.12 5.96 -18.99
CA GLY A 362 -2.29 5.55 -19.77
C GLY A 362 -3.07 4.39 -19.14
N SER A 363 -4.19 4.04 -19.76
CA SER A 363 -5.07 2.97 -19.26
C SER A 363 -4.52 1.57 -19.59
N THR A 364 -4.95 0.59 -18.80
CA THR A 364 -4.77 -0.84 -19.05
C THR A 364 -6.12 -1.54 -18.89
N PRO A 365 -6.29 -2.79 -19.38
CA PRO A 365 -7.50 -3.56 -19.10
C PRO A 365 -7.81 -3.64 -17.60
N SER A 366 -6.78 -3.81 -16.76
CA SER A 366 -6.90 -3.85 -15.30
C SER A 366 -7.48 -2.54 -14.74
N ILE A 367 -6.94 -1.39 -15.16
CA ILE A 367 -7.42 -0.05 -14.74
C ILE A 367 -8.84 0.22 -15.26
N ASP A 368 -9.12 -0.09 -16.53
CA ASP A 368 -10.44 0.15 -17.11
C ASP A 368 -11.51 -0.72 -16.44
N ILE A 369 -11.19 -1.98 -16.13
CA ILE A 369 -12.04 -2.88 -15.36
C ILE A 369 -12.33 -2.33 -13.95
N PHE A 370 -11.34 -1.71 -13.29
CA PHE A 370 -11.55 -1.08 -11.98
C PHE A 370 -12.58 0.06 -12.06
N PHE A 371 -12.40 1.01 -12.99
CA PHE A 371 -13.31 2.15 -13.14
C PHE A 371 -14.68 1.75 -13.70
N TYR A 372 -14.73 0.74 -14.56
CA TYR A 372 -15.99 0.14 -15.02
C TYR A 372 -16.75 -0.50 -13.85
N THR A 373 -16.08 -1.29 -13.02
CA THR A 373 -16.71 -1.90 -11.82
C THR A 373 -17.24 -0.81 -10.89
N LYS A 374 -16.51 0.30 -10.70
CA LYS A 374 -17.01 1.48 -9.96
C LYS A 374 -18.25 2.11 -10.58
N ALA A 375 -18.31 2.23 -11.90
CA ALA A 375 -19.48 2.75 -12.59
C ALA A 375 -20.71 1.85 -12.36
N ILE A 376 -20.53 0.52 -12.44
CA ILE A 376 -21.57 -0.46 -12.13
C ILE A 376 -22.03 -0.36 -10.66
N ILE A 377 -21.10 -0.27 -9.71
CA ILE A 377 -21.42 -0.05 -8.30
C ILE A 377 -22.31 1.19 -8.14
N LYS A 378 -21.94 2.31 -8.79
CA LYS A 378 -22.72 3.55 -8.78
C LYS A 378 -24.11 3.37 -9.42
N THR A 379 -24.22 2.62 -10.52
CA THR A 379 -25.51 2.29 -11.13
C THR A 379 -26.39 1.51 -10.16
N VAL A 380 -25.87 0.45 -9.53
CA VAL A 380 -26.63 -0.36 -8.58
C VAL A 380 -27.05 0.47 -7.36
N CYS A 381 -26.15 1.28 -6.80
CA CYS A 381 -26.48 2.13 -5.66
C CYS A 381 -27.60 3.14 -5.95
N ASN A 382 -27.69 3.63 -7.19
CA ASN A 382 -28.63 4.69 -7.57
C ASN A 382 -29.93 4.17 -8.20
N LYS A 383 -29.87 3.02 -8.89
CA LYS A 383 -30.95 2.50 -9.73
C LYS A 383 -31.37 1.07 -9.38
N GLY A 384 -30.68 0.44 -8.42
CA GLY A 384 -30.96 -0.92 -7.95
C GLY A 384 -30.26 -2.02 -8.75
N TYR A 385 -30.31 -3.23 -8.18
CA TYR A 385 -29.68 -4.45 -8.70
C TYR A 385 -29.99 -4.72 -10.19
N GLU A 386 -31.26 -4.70 -10.59
CA GLU A 386 -31.70 -5.03 -11.97
C GLU A 386 -31.10 -4.08 -13.03
N ALA A 387 -30.94 -2.80 -12.68
CA ALA A 387 -30.31 -1.83 -13.58
C ALA A 387 -28.82 -2.15 -13.79
N GLY A 388 -28.13 -2.61 -12.74
CA GLY A 388 -26.74 -3.05 -12.84
C GLY A 388 -26.59 -4.28 -13.73
N ILE A 389 -27.43 -5.30 -13.54
CA ILE A 389 -27.46 -6.51 -14.39
C ILE A 389 -27.60 -6.13 -15.86
N LYS A 390 -28.59 -5.31 -16.18
CA LYS A 390 -28.84 -4.86 -17.56
C LYS A 390 -27.64 -4.13 -18.16
N GLU A 391 -26.98 -3.24 -17.40
CA GLU A 391 -25.79 -2.51 -17.88
C GLU A 391 -24.61 -3.46 -18.14
N ILE A 392 -24.42 -4.47 -17.29
CA ILE A 392 -23.37 -5.46 -17.43
C ILE A 392 -23.62 -6.35 -18.64
N GLU A 393 -24.84 -6.86 -18.81
CA GLU A 393 -25.20 -7.73 -19.94
C GLU A 393 -24.94 -7.03 -21.29
N GLN A 394 -25.26 -5.75 -21.39
CA GLN A 394 -24.99 -4.91 -22.57
C GLN A 394 -23.49 -4.75 -22.87
N ASN A 395 -22.62 -4.85 -21.86
CA ASN A 395 -21.17 -4.66 -21.97
C ASN A 395 -20.36 -5.93 -21.69
N SER A 396 -21.02 -7.09 -21.55
CA SER A 396 -20.46 -8.34 -21.04
C SER A 396 -19.28 -8.88 -21.86
N LYS A 397 -19.22 -8.56 -23.15
CA LYS A 397 -18.12 -8.93 -24.05
C LYS A 397 -16.88 -8.05 -23.91
N LYS A 398 -16.97 -6.94 -23.19
CA LYS A 398 -15.95 -5.89 -23.14
C LYS A 398 -15.24 -5.79 -21.80
N TYR A 399 -15.94 -6.04 -20.69
CA TYR A 399 -15.40 -5.86 -19.35
C TYR A 399 -15.82 -6.97 -18.40
N LEU A 400 -14.84 -7.45 -17.61
CA LEU A 400 -15.07 -8.27 -16.43
C LEU A 400 -15.22 -7.37 -15.20
N LEU A 401 -15.91 -7.84 -14.16
CA LEU A 401 -16.04 -7.13 -12.89
C LEU A 401 -14.93 -7.52 -11.90
N ARG A 402 -14.68 -6.67 -10.91
CA ARG A 402 -13.84 -6.99 -9.74
C ARG A 402 -14.70 -7.31 -8.53
N GLU A 403 -14.75 -8.59 -8.17
CA GLU A 403 -15.47 -9.11 -7.01
C GLU A 403 -15.12 -8.35 -5.72
N ASN A 404 -13.83 -8.28 -5.38
CA ASN A 404 -13.34 -7.66 -4.15
C ASN A 404 -13.70 -6.16 -4.03
N LEU A 405 -13.85 -5.46 -5.16
CA LEU A 405 -14.23 -4.05 -5.17
C LEU A 405 -15.73 -3.89 -4.86
N ILE A 406 -16.57 -4.76 -5.43
CA ILE A 406 -18.02 -4.78 -5.16
C ILE A 406 -18.25 -5.10 -3.69
N GLU A 407 -17.56 -6.12 -3.17
CA GLU A 407 -17.62 -6.52 -1.77
C GLU A 407 -17.25 -5.36 -0.83
N ARG A 408 -16.11 -4.69 -1.06
CA ARG A 408 -15.66 -3.57 -0.21
C ARG A 408 -16.65 -2.41 -0.19
N TYR A 409 -17.21 -2.04 -1.35
CA TYR A 409 -18.24 -1.01 -1.40
C TYR A 409 -19.56 -1.47 -0.75
N GLY A 410 -19.91 -2.75 -0.82
CA GLY A 410 -21.03 -3.31 -0.07
C GLY A 410 -20.83 -3.20 1.44
N CYS A 411 -19.65 -3.57 1.95
CA CYS A 411 -19.29 -3.43 3.36
C CYS A 411 -19.32 -1.97 3.82
N LYS A 412 -18.86 -1.06 2.97
CA LYS A 412 -18.95 0.37 3.22
C LYS A 412 -20.40 0.86 3.32
N LEU A 413 -21.27 0.47 2.39
CA LEU A 413 -22.69 0.83 2.45
C LEU A 413 -23.35 0.26 3.71
N LEU A 414 -22.95 -0.95 4.10
CA LEU A 414 -23.41 -1.54 5.35
C LEU A 414 -22.98 -0.69 6.54
N PHE A 415 -21.71 -0.29 6.61
CA PHE A 415 -21.18 0.65 7.60
C PHE A 415 -21.97 1.98 7.63
N GLU A 416 -22.30 2.54 6.48
CA GLU A 416 -23.12 3.75 6.33
C GLU A 416 -24.62 3.52 6.63
N LYS A 417 -25.01 2.32 7.06
CA LYS A 417 -26.39 1.89 7.34
C LYS A 417 -27.32 1.98 6.11
N LYS A 418 -26.76 1.94 4.91
CA LYS A 418 -27.45 1.87 3.61
C LYS A 418 -27.70 0.41 3.23
N THR A 419 -28.43 -0.31 4.09
CA THR A 419 -28.57 -1.78 4.03
C THR A 419 -29.19 -2.27 2.73
N ASN A 420 -30.16 -1.56 2.15
CA ASN A 420 -30.80 -1.97 0.90
C ASN A 420 -29.81 -1.93 -0.28
N GLN A 421 -29.02 -0.85 -0.41
CA GLN A 421 -27.99 -0.77 -1.45
C GLN A 421 -26.88 -1.79 -1.22
N ALA A 422 -26.51 -2.07 0.04
CA ALA A 422 -25.54 -3.11 0.37
C ALA A 422 -26.04 -4.51 -0.07
N ILE A 423 -27.30 -4.85 0.22
CA ILE A 423 -27.94 -6.10 -0.23
C ILE A 423 -27.89 -6.21 -1.77
N ASP A 424 -28.21 -5.14 -2.48
CA ASP A 424 -28.17 -5.14 -3.96
C ASP A 424 -26.76 -5.39 -4.50
N LEU A 425 -25.72 -4.76 -3.92
CA LEU A 425 -24.33 -5.01 -4.33
C LEU A 425 -23.89 -6.44 -4.01
N PHE A 426 -24.22 -6.97 -2.83
CA PHE A 426 -23.81 -8.33 -2.48
C PHE A 426 -24.55 -9.37 -3.32
N LYS A 427 -25.82 -9.15 -3.68
CA LYS A 427 -26.55 -9.97 -4.66
C LYS A 427 -25.88 -9.92 -6.03
N LEU A 428 -25.49 -8.72 -6.50
CA LEU A 428 -24.72 -8.55 -7.73
C LEU A 428 -23.43 -9.39 -7.68
N ASN A 429 -22.70 -9.30 -6.56
CA ASN A 429 -21.47 -10.05 -6.37
C ASN A 429 -21.71 -11.56 -6.46
N ASN A 430 -22.70 -12.10 -5.74
CA ASN A 430 -23.02 -13.53 -5.80
C ASN A 430 -23.53 -13.97 -7.18
N HIS A 431 -24.19 -13.10 -7.93
CA HIS A 431 -24.66 -13.42 -9.29
C HIS A 431 -23.49 -13.69 -10.25
N PHE A 432 -22.48 -12.82 -10.25
CA PHE A 432 -21.33 -12.94 -11.15
C PHE A 432 -20.19 -13.79 -10.58
N PHE A 433 -20.16 -13.98 -9.26
CA PHE A 433 -19.15 -14.74 -8.54
C PHE A 433 -19.80 -15.77 -7.59
N PRO A 434 -20.61 -16.74 -8.10
CA PRO A 434 -21.36 -17.67 -7.26
C PRO A 434 -20.49 -18.64 -6.45
N ASN A 435 -19.21 -18.76 -6.82
CA ASN A 435 -18.23 -19.56 -6.08
C ASN A 435 -17.55 -18.77 -4.95
N SER A 436 -17.80 -17.47 -4.84
CA SER A 436 -17.32 -16.65 -3.73
C SER A 436 -18.00 -17.07 -2.45
N THR A 437 -17.23 -17.61 -1.51
CA THR A 437 -17.79 -18.04 -0.23
C THR A 437 -18.28 -16.84 0.60
N TYR A 438 -17.45 -15.81 0.73
CA TYR A 438 -17.75 -14.65 1.58
C TYR A 438 -18.91 -13.79 1.07
N GLY A 439 -19.22 -13.83 -0.21
CA GLY A 439 -20.40 -13.14 -0.75
C GLY A 439 -21.70 -13.56 -0.04
N TYR A 440 -21.88 -14.84 0.29
CA TYR A 440 -23.03 -15.33 1.07
C TYR A 440 -23.04 -14.79 2.51
N TYR A 441 -21.87 -14.72 3.15
CA TYR A 441 -21.74 -14.18 4.50
C TYR A 441 -22.16 -12.70 4.54
N TYR A 442 -21.67 -11.88 3.61
CA TYR A 442 -22.01 -10.46 3.59
C TYR A 442 -23.47 -10.17 3.24
N ILE A 443 -24.09 -10.98 2.35
CA ILE A 443 -25.55 -10.91 2.15
C ILE A 443 -26.29 -11.21 3.45
N SER A 444 -25.87 -12.25 4.18
CA SER A 444 -26.47 -12.59 5.46
C SER A 444 -26.37 -11.44 6.47
N GLU A 445 -25.19 -10.85 6.63
CA GLU A 445 -25.00 -9.73 7.54
C GLU A 445 -25.84 -8.51 7.13
N ALA A 446 -25.93 -8.20 5.82
CA ALA A 446 -26.78 -7.11 5.34
C ALA A 446 -28.28 -7.36 5.63
N TYR A 447 -28.76 -8.60 5.51
CA TYR A 447 -30.11 -8.97 5.93
C TYR A 447 -30.29 -8.90 7.45
N ARG A 448 -29.29 -9.34 8.23
CA ARG A 448 -29.32 -9.27 9.69
C ARG A 448 -29.46 -7.82 10.16
N PHE A 449 -28.64 -6.91 9.63
CA PHE A 449 -28.68 -5.50 9.98
C PHE A 449 -29.93 -4.75 9.46
N SER A 450 -30.60 -5.26 8.43
CA SER A 450 -31.91 -4.76 7.98
C SER A 450 -33.11 -5.40 8.70
N GLY A 451 -32.89 -6.28 9.68
CA GLY A 451 -33.94 -6.95 10.44
C GLY A 451 -34.63 -8.11 9.69
N GLN A 452 -34.13 -8.49 8.51
CA GLN A 452 -34.66 -9.58 7.68
C GLN A 452 -34.12 -10.94 8.14
N LYS A 453 -34.49 -11.33 9.36
CA LYS A 453 -33.94 -12.49 10.09
C LYS A 453 -34.00 -13.80 9.28
N LYS A 454 -35.12 -14.06 8.58
CA LYS A 454 -35.29 -15.30 7.80
C LYS A 454 -34.26 -15.41 6.67
N GLN A 455 -34.09 -14.34 5.90
CA GLN A 455 -33.11 -14.28 4.82
C GLN A 455 -31.67 -14.33 5.36
N ALA A 456 -31.40 -13.66 6.49
CA ALA A 456 -30.09 -13.73 7.13
C ALA A 456 -29.71 -15.18 7.48
N ILE A 457 -30.62 -15.94 8.08
CA ILE A 457 -30.43 -17.36 8.43
C ILE A 457 -30.17 -18.20 7.17
N GLU A 458 -30.95 -18.00 6.11
CA GLU A 458 -30.83 -18.74 4.85
C GLU A 458 -29.44 -18.58 4.23
N TYR A 459 -28.96 -17.33 4.08
CA TYR A 459 -27.64 -17.06 3.51
C TYR A 459 -26.50 -17.47 4.43
N LEU A 460 -26.64 -17.35 5.75
CA LEU A 460 -25.61 -17.80 6.69
C LEU A 460 -25.45 -19.32 6.65
N LYS A 461 -26.56 -20.05 6.46
CA LYS A 461 -26.51 -21.50 6.29
C LYS A 461 -25.70 -21.89 5.04
N LEU A 462 -25.94 -21.23 3.91
CA LEU A 462 -25.19 -21.44 2.67
C LEU A 462 -23.69 -21.13 2.84
N TYR A 463 -23.36 -20.09 3.62
CA TYR A 463 -21.98 -19.79 3.97
C TYR A 463 -21.34 -20.92 4.81
N ILE A 464 -21.99 -21.38 5.88
CA ILE A 464 -21.48 -22.44 6.76
C ILE A 464 -21.31 -23.78 6.01
N GLU A 465 -22.17 -24.06 5.04
CA GLU A 465 -22.02 -25.24 4.17
C GLU A 465 -20.71 -25.19 3.35
N LYS A 466 -20.21 -23.99 3.04
CA LYS A 466 -18.96 -23.76 2.32
C LYS A 466 -17.74 -23.61 3.24
N GLU A 467 -17.90 -22.98 4.41
CA GLU A 467 -16.86 -22.84 5.45
C GLU A 467 -17.27 -23.58 6.73
N PRO A 468 -17.27 -24.92 6.74
CA PRO A 468 -17.72 -25.69 7.89
C PRO A 468 -16.81 -25.54 9.11
N GLU A 469 -15.64 -24.91 9.01
CA GLU A 469 -14.72 -24.71 10.14
C GLU A 469 -14.87 -23.34 10.81
N ASP A 470 -15.68 -22.43 10.25
CA ASP A 470 -15.94 -21.12 10.86
C ASP A 470 -16.89 -21.25 12.06
N ASN A 471 -16.30 -21.28 13.26
CA ASN A 471 -17.03 -21.40 14.51
C ASN A 471 -17.78 -20.12 14.90
N ASP A 472 -17.32 -18.95 14.46
CA ASP A 472 -17.97 -17.67 14.74
C ASP A 472 -19.26 -17.55 13.92
N ALA A 473 -19.22 -17.94 12.64
CA ALA A 473 -20.41 -18.01 11.80
C ALA A 473 -21.45 -19.02 12.35
N LYS A 474 -21.00 -20.20 12.82
CA LYS A 474 -21.88 -21.17 13.48
C LYS A 474 -22.53 -20.61 14.75
N LEU A 475 -21.77 -19.84 15.54
CA LEU A 475 -22.30 -19.18 16.73
C LEU A 475 -23.34 -18.13 16.36
N LYS A 476 -23.04 -17.27 15.37
CA LYS A 476 -23.98 -16.28 14.83
C LYS A 476 -25.27 -16.94 14.32
N TYR A 477 -25.16 -18.07 13.62
CA TYR A 477 -26.31 -18.83 13.15
C TYR A 477 -27.18 -19.31 14.32
N LYS A 478 -26.58 -19.90 15.36
CA LYS A 478 -27.30 -20.32 16.57
C LYS A 478 -27.99 -19.15 17.28
N LEU A 479 -27.33 -17.99 17.33
CA LEU A 479 -27.90 -16.78 17.92
C LEU A 479 -29.08 -16.23 17.09
N LEU A 480 -28.98 -16.27 15.76
CA LEU A 480 -30.08 -15.90 14.88
C LEU A 480 -31.25 -16.88 14.92
N MET A 481 -31.06 -18.14 15.31
CA MET A 481 -32.17 -19.10 15.43
C MET A 481 -32.98 -18.94 16.73
N LYS A 482 -32.42 -18.27 17.74
CA LYS A 482 -33.15 -17.87 18.96
C LYS A 482 -33.94 -16.60 18.68
#